data_AF-A0A7C2TI33-F1
#
_entry.id   AF-A0A7C2TI33-F1
#
_cell.length_a   1.000
_cell.length_b   1.000
_cell.length_c   1.000
_cell.angle_alpha   90.00
_cell.angle_beta   90.00
_cell.angle_gamma   90.00
#
_symmetry.space_group_name_H-M   'P 1'
#
loop_
_entity.id
_entity.type
_entity.pdbx_description
1 polymer ?
#
loop_
_entity_poly.entity_id
_entity_poly.type
_entity_poly.pdbx_seq_one_letter_code
_entity_poly.pdbx_strand_id
1 'polypeptide(L)'
;MNSSDVASSSGSDVSTVPLSASTSSTVSPPSFNSKKFDGDIVVDLETTGLTPLVDRIVSIGVKSADFERVFLNVDERQLLLDFVEFLAGVRSPWLTRLVGFNFGFDFSFLKIRCVVHKVFLPFRRTLDLRFVLVYPNYGMKGKLGDFKRLFGVVDDDESDGSKIPKLWEAGDL
;
A
#
# COMPACT_ATOMS: atom_id res chain seq x y z
N MET A 1 45.84 -46.98 45.94
CA MET A 1 46.17 -46.23 47.17
C MET A 1 46.64 -44.85 46.70
N ASN A 2 45.95 -43.71 46.82
CA ASN A 2 44.77 -43.20 47.54
C ASN A 2 43.84 -42.53 46.50
N SER A 3 42.51 -42.56 46.54
CA SER A 3 41.54 -42.12 47.57
C SER A 3 41.63 -40.63 47.89
N SER A 4 40.75 -39.83 47.26
CA SER A 4 39.83 -38.93 47.97
C SER A 4 38.96 -38.15 46.98
N ASP A 5 37.65 -38.40 47.08
CA ASP A 5 36.54 -37.58 46.59
C ASP A 5 36.57 -36.16 47.18
N VAL A 6 36.09 -35.17 46.41
CA VAL A 6 35.35 -34.01 46.95
C VAL A 6 34.26 -33.59 45.95
N ALA A 7 33.11 -33.23 46.52
CA ALA A 7 31.79 -33.10 45.94
C ALA A 7 31.48 -31.79 45.20
N SER A 8 30.49 -31.91 44.29
CA SER A 8 29.32 -31.05 44.06
C SER A 8 29.43 -29.51 43.98
N SER A 9 29.02 -28.96 42.84
CA SER A 9 28.17 -27.75 42.72
C SER A 9 27.50 -27.76 41.33
N SER A 10 26.23 -28.16 41.22
CA SER A 10 25.03 -27.30 41.25
C SER A 10 24.94 -26.25 40.12
N GLY A 11 24.07 -26.54 39.15
CA GLY A 11 23.12 -25.57 38.61
C GLY A 11 23.57 -24.68 37.46
N SER A 12 23.08 -24.99 36.25
CA SER A 12 22.21 -24.06 35.52
C SER A 12 21.62 -24.78 34.30
N ASP A 13 20.33 -25.08 34.38
CA ASP A 13 19.48 -25.51 33.28
C ASP A 13 19.63 -24.58 32.08
N VAL A 14 20.07 -25.13 30.95
CA VAL A 14 19.88 -24.49 29.65
C VAL A 14 18.40 -24.68 29.29
N SER A 15 17.60 -23.72 29.73
CA SER A 15 16.24 -23.51 29.27
C SER A 15 16.27 -23.26 27.75
N THR A 16 15.98 -24.30 26.97
CA THR A 16 15.60 -24.16 25.57
C THR A 16 14.27 -23.43 25.51
N VAL A 17 14.33 -22.13 25.24
CA VAL A 17 13.15 -21.33 24.89
C VAL A 17 12.61 -21.89 23.57
N PRO A 18 11.37 -22.41 23.51
CA PRO A 18 10.77 -22.76 22.23
C PRO A 18 10.51 -21.47 21.46
N LEU A 19 11.08 -21.35 20.26
CA LEU A 19 10.65 -20.35 19.29
C LEU A 19 9.17 -20.56 19.05
N SER A 20 8.34 -19.67 19.58
CA SER A 20 6.93 -19.59 19.26
C SER A 20 6.81 -19.38 17.76
N ALA A 21 6.30 -20.39 17.07
CA ALA A 21 5.89 -20.28 15.68
C ALA A 21 4.91 -19.11 15.58
N SER A 22 5.33 -18.03 14.91
CA SER A 22 4.42 -16.97 14.53
C SER A 22 3.37 -17.61 13.62
N THR A 23 2.14 -17.65 14.12
CA THR A 23 0.98 -18.05 13.35
C THR A 23 0.83 -17.06 12.21
N SER A 24 1.40 -17.42 11.07
CA SER A 24 1.03 -16.88 9.77
C SER A 24 -0.46 -17.15 9.60
N SER A 25 -1.28 -16.17 9.96
CA SER A 25 -2.67 -16.13 9.52
C SER A 25 -2.63 -15.81 8.04
N THR A 26 -2.44 -16.85 7.22
CA THR A 26 -2.72 -16.79 5.80
C THR A 26 -4.22 -16.54 5.66
N VAL A 27 -4.59 -15.26 5.61
CA VAL A 27 -5.91 -14.87 5.11
C VAL A 27 -5.93 -15.32 3.66
N SER A 28 -6.69 -16.37 3.39
CA SER A 28 -6.93 -16.85 2.02
C SER A 28 -7.33 -15.66 1.16
N PRO A 29 -6.74 -15.45 -0.03
CA PRO A 29 -7.16 -14.39 -0.91
C PRO A 29 -8.66 -14.54 -1.18
N PRO A 30 -9.43 -13.44 -1.19
CA PRO A 30 -10.86 -13.52 -1.49
C PRO A 30 -11.02 -14.21 -2.85
N SER A 31 -11.89 -15.22 -2.91
CA SER A 31 -12.22 -15.88 -4.16
C SER A 31 -12.81 -14.84 -5.10
N PHE A 32 -12.04 -14.42 -6.11
CA PHE A 32 -12.50 -13.46 -7.10
C PHE A 32 -13.67 -14.08 -7.88
N ASN A 33 -14.87 -13.63 -7.54
CA ASN A 33 -16.04 -13.94 -8.32
C ASN A 33 -15.86 -13.20 -9.67
N SER A 34 -15.89 -13.93 -10.78
CA SER A 34 -15.43 -13.50 -12.11
C SER A 34 -16.32 -12.44 -12.80
N LYS A 35 -17.06 -11.63 -12.04
CA LYS A 35 -17.78 -10.49 -12.60
C LYS A 35 -16.77 -9.42 -12.99
N LYS A 36 -16.61 -9.22 -14.30
CA LYS A 36 -15.83 -8.12 -14.86
C LYS A 36 -16.42 -6.80 -14.39
N PHE A 37 -15.57 -5.92 -13.88
CA PHE A 37 -15.96 -4.61 -13.39
C PHE A 37 -15.85 -3.57 -14.51
N ASP A 38 -16.96 -2.89 -14.80
CA ASP A 38 -17.02 -1.75 -15.70
C ASP A 38 -17.16 -0.48 -14.86
N GLY A 39 -16.03 0.18 -14.57
CA GLY A 39 -16.03 1.42 -13.82
C GLY A 39 -14.62 2.01 -13.58
N ASP A 40 -14.61 3.23 -13.05
CA ASP A 40 -13.39 3.90 -12.61
C ASP A 40 -12.89 3.27 -11.29
N ILE A 41 -11.57 3.12 -11.17
CA ILE A 41 -10.91 2.70 -9.92
C ILE A 41 -10.15 3.91 -9.39
N VAL A 42 -10.54 4.39 -8.21
CA VAL A 42 -9.82 5.43 -7.50
C VAL A 42 -8.58 4.81 -6.85
N VAL A 43 -7.43 5.43 -7.03
CA VAL A 43 -6.12 4.98 -6.55
C VAL A 43 -5.41 6.12 -5.83
N ASP A 44 -4.79 5.79 -4.71
CA ASP A 44 -3.95 6.69 -3.92
C ASP A 44 -2.72 5.93 -3.40
N LEU A 45 -1.56 6.59 -3.30
CA LEU A 45 -0.31 5.97 -2.86
C LEU A 45 0.22 6.64 -1.61
N GLU A 46 0.75 5.82 -0.71
CA GLU A 46 1.61 6.30 0.37
C GLU A 46 3.05 5.87 0.14
N THR A 47 3.98 6.81 0.38
CA THR A 47 5.39 6.66 0.04
C THR A 47 6.28 7.11 1.18
N THR A 48 7.51 6.58 1.27
CA THR A 48 8.50 7.00 2.27
C THR A 48 9.11 8.38 1.98
N GLY A 49 8.82 8.96 0.83
CA GLY A 49 9.38 10.22 0.37
C GLY A 49 8.96 10.52 -1.07
N LEU A 50 9.51 11.60 -1.65
CA LEU A 50 9.01 12.14 -2.92
C LEU A 50 9.85 11.73 -4.15
N THR A 51 10.93 10.97 -3.96
CA THR A 51 11.91 10.63 -5.00
C THR A 51 11.79 9.15 -5.41
N PRO A 52 11.11 8.80 -6.51
CA PRO A 52 10.79 7.41 -6.83
C PRO A 52 11.99 6.51 -7.17
N LEU A 53 13.17 7.06 -7.37
CA LEU A 53 14.40 6.26 -7.57
C LEU A 53 15.02 5.80 -6.25
N VAL A 54 14.71 6.48 -5.14
CA VAL A 54 15.31 6.24 -3.81
C VAL A 54 14.25 5.77 -2.83
N ASP A 55 13.12 6.47 -2.81
CA ASP A 55 11.97 6.21 -1.97
C ASP A 55 11.11 5.06 -2.52
N ARG A 56 10.30 4.48 -1.64
CA ARG A 56 9.45 3.33 -1.94
C ARG A 56 7.98 3.62 -1.69
N ILE A 57 7.13 2.84 -2.35
CA ILE A 57 5.70 2.72 -2.04
C ILE A 57 5.56 1.79 -0.83
N VAL A 58 4.77 2.22 0.15
CA VAL A 58 4.45 1.45 1.37
C VAL A 58 3.00 1.02 1.41
N SER A 59 2.12 1.78 0.76
CA SER A 59 0.69 1.45 0.64
C SER A 59 0.13 1.86 -0.70
N ILE A 60 -0.82 1.08 -1.20
CA ILE A 60 -1.68 1.45 -2.33
C ILE A 60 -3.13 1.29 -1.89
N GLY A 61 -3.85 2.39 -1.80
CA GLY A 61 -5.29 2.39 -1.60
C GLY A 61 -6.01 2.28 -2.94
N VAL A 62 -7.03 1.42 -3.03
CA VAL A 62 -7.93 1.35 -4.17
C VAL A 62 -9.39 1.37 -3.73
N LYS A 63 -10.22 2.08 -4.47
CA LYS A 63 -11.66 2.15 -4.23
C LYS A 63 -12.44 2.17 -5.53
N SER A 64 -13.58 1.51 -5.53
CA SER A 64 -14.59 1.59 -6.59
C SER A 64 -15.98 1.64 -5.95
N ALA A 65 -17.03 1.57 -6.77
CA ALA A 65 -18.40 1.44 -6.26
C ALA A 65 -18.64 0.10 -5.51
N ASP A 66 -17.91 -0.95 -5.89
CA ASP A 66 -18.18 -2.32 -5.42
C ASP A 66 -17.17 -2.83 -4.39
N PHE A 67 -16.00 -2.18 -4.29
CA PHE A 67 -14.94 -2.63 -3.40
C PHE A 67 -14.06 -1.50 -2.90
N GLU A 68 -13.39 -1.77 -1.79
CA GLU A 68 -12.32 -0.97 -1.22
C GLU A 68 -11.23 -1.93 -0.74
N ARG A 69 -9.97 -1.62 -1.03
CA ARG A 69 -8.83 -2.46 -0.68
C ARG A 69 -7.59 -1.62 -0.48
N VAL A 70 -6.77 -2.01 0.49
CA VAL A 70 -5.44 -1.45 0.72
C VAL A 70 -4.41 -2.56 0.54
N PHE A 71 -3.36 -2.29 -0.22
CA PHE A 71 -2.22 -3.18 -0.40
C PHE A 71 -1.07 -2.72 0.48
N LEU A 72 -0.65 -3.58 1.42
CA LEU A 72 0.47 -3.35 2.33
C LEU A 72 1.43 -4.54 2.24
N ASN A 73 2.73 -4.29 2.08
CA ASN A 73 3.75 -5.32 2.10
C ASN A 73 5.14 -4.74 2.39
N VAL A 74 5.93 -5.43 3.23
CA VAL A 74 7.33 -5.08 3.53
C VAL A 74 8.24 -5.27 2.32
N ASP A 75 7.90 -6.17 1.40
CA ASP A 75 8.51 -6.24 0.08
C ASP A 75 7.68 -5.45 -0.94
N GLU A 76 8.22 -4.31 -1.40
CA GLU A 76 7.55 -3.45 -2.38
C GLU A 76 7.31 -4.18 -3.70
N ARG A 77 8.20 -5.10 -4.09
CA ARG A 77 7.99 -5.87 -5.31
C ARG A 77 6.75 -6.74 -5.18
N GLN A 78 6.55 -7.38 -4.03
CA GLN A 78 5.35 -8.18 -3.79
C GLN A 78 4.10 -7.29 -3.74
N LEU A 79 4.18 -6.12 -3.09
CA LEU A 79 3.11 -5.11 -3.10
C LEU A 79 2.66 -4.80 -4.53
N LEU A 80 3.62 -4.50 -5.42
CA LEU A 80 3.35 -4.14 -6.81
C LEU A 80 2.77 -5.31 -7.61
N LEU A 81 3.23 -6.54 -7.36
CA LEU A 81 2.68 -7.74 -8.00
C LEU A 81 1.22 -7.96 -7.57
N ASP A 82 0.93 -7.88 -6.28
CA ASP A 82 -0.43 -8.05 -5.74
C ASP A 82 -1.39 -7.01 -6.32
N PHE A 83 -0.94 -5.76 -6.44
CA PHE A 83 -1.70 -4.70 -7.07
C PHE A 83 -1.94 -4.94 -8.57
N VAL A 84 -0.91 -5.35 -9.33
CA VAL A 84 -1.05 -5.63 -10.77
C VAL A 84 -1.93 -6.85 -11.02
N GLU A 85 -1.83 -7.90 -10.21
CA GLU A 85 -2.69 -9.08 -10.28
C GLU A 85 -4.14 -8.72 -9.98
N PHE A 86 -4.38 -7.93 -8.94
CA PHE A 86 -5.69 -7.37 -8.65
C PHE A 86 -6.24 -6.62 -9.86
N LEU A 87 -5.45 -5.70 -10.42
CA LEU A 87 -5.82 -4.91 -11.58
C LEU A 87 -6.15 -5.80 -12.79
N ALA A 88 -5.42 -6.90 -13.01
CA ALA A 88 -5.69 -7.87 -14.06
C ALA A 88 -7.01 -8.64 -13.81
N GLY A 89 -7.28 -9.00 -12.56
CA GLY A 89 -8.49 -9.71 -12.14
C GLY A 89 -9.76 -8.87 -12.28
N VAL A 90 -9.68 -7.56 -12.01
CA VAL A 90 -10.84 -6.65 -12.15
C VAL A 90 -10.96 -6.01 -13.54
N ARG A 91 -9.96 -6.19 -14.42
CA ARG A 91 -9.94 -5.52 -15.73
C ARG A 91 -11.06 -6.03 -16.63
N SER A 92 -12.01 -5.16 -16.94
CA SER A 92 -12.80 -5.29 -18.15
C SER A 92 -11.99 -4.78 -19.35
N PRO A 93 -12.04 -5.43 -20.53
CA PRO A 93 -11.33 -4.97 -21.73
C PRO A 93 -11.73 -3.56 -22.19
N TRP A 94 -12.83 -3.01 -21.67
CA TRP A 94 -13.48 -1.84 -22.25
C TRP A 94 -13.45 -0.56 -21.38
N LEU A 95 -13.37 -0.64 -20.04
CA LEU A 95 -13.74 0.51 -19.22
C LEU A 95 -12.88 0.91 -18.01
N THR A 96 -11.91 0.11 -17.57
CA THR A 96 -11.21 0.47 -16.32
C THR A 96 -10.22 1.62 -16.52
N ARG A 97 -10.49 2.76 -15.88
CA ARG A 97 -9.57 3.91 -15.77
C ARG A 97 -9.09 4.02 -14.33
N LEU A 98 -7.81 4.36 -14.14
CA LEU A 98 -7.31 4.73 -12.83
C LEU A 98 -7.57 6.23 -12.60
N VAL A 99 -8.20 6.55 -11.49
CA VAL A 99 -8.56 7.91 -11.11
C VAL A 99 -7.82 8.24 -9.83
N GLY A 100 -7.27 9.45 -9.71
CA GLY A 100 -6.68 9.90 -8.45
C GLY A 100 -6.72 11.41 -8.35
N PHE A 101 -6.27 11.95 -7.22
CA PHE A 101 -6.17 13.39 -7.01
C PHE A 101 -4.71 13.83 -7.03
N ASN A 102 -4.33 14.76 -7.91
CA ASN A 102 -2.93 15.04 -8.20
C ASN A 102 -2.18 13.80 -8.73
N PHE A 103 -2.92 12.91 -9.40
CA PHE A 103 -2.51 11.57 -9.81
C PHE A 103 -1.31 11.56 -10.78
N GLY A 104 -0.95 12.72 -11.35
CA GLY A 104 0.32 12.87 -12.06
C GLY A 104 1.54 12.49 -11.20
N PHE A 105 1.51 12.78 -9.89
CA PHE A 105 2.53 12.36 -8.93
C PHE A 105 2.50 10.83 -8.77
N ASP A 106 1.38 10.31 -8.28
CA ASP A 106 1.18 8.89 -7.95
C ASP A 106 1.50 7.98 -9.14
N PHE A 107 0.90 8.26 -10.29
CA PHE A 107 1.04 7.42 -11.46
C PHE A 107 2.47 7.42 -12.01
N SER A 108 3.19 8.54 -11.89
CA SER A 108 4.60 8.62 -12.28
C SER A 108 5.47 7.83 -11.30
N PHE A 109 5.22 7.99 -9.99
CA PHE A 109 5.91 7.25 -8.94
C PHE A 109 5.74 5.74 -9.13
N LEU A 110 4.51 5.27 -9.26
CA LEU A 110 4.15 3.87 -9.51
C LEU A 110 4.85 3.32 -10.75
N LYS A 111 4.82 4.04 -11.89
CA LYS A 111 5.48 3.59 -13.11
C LYS A 111 6.98 3.38 -12.91
N ILE A 112 7.65 4.32 -12.24
CA ILE A 112 9.10 4.23 -11.98
C ILE A 112 9.39 3.05 -11.05
N ARG A 113 8.64 2.88 -9.96
CA ARG A 113 8.82 1.74 -9.04
C ARG A 113 8.57 0.39 -9.71
N CYS A 114 7.54 0.29 -10.56
CA CYS A 114 7.32 -0.89 -11.40
C CYS A 114 8.53 -1.19 -12.29
N VAL A 115 9.14 -0.18 -12.92
CA VAL A 115 10.36 -0.37 -13.72
C VAL A 115 11.54 -0.84 -12.87
N VAL A 116 11.78 -0.21 -11.72
CA VAL A 116 12.85 -0.59 -10.76
C VAL A 116 12.73 -2.06 -10.35
N HIS A 117 11.50 -2.52 -10.07
CA HIS A 117 11.22 -3.88 -9.63
C HIS A 117 10.93 -4.88 -10.76
N LYS A 118 11.02 -4.46 -12.01
CA LYS A 118 10.73 -5.26 -13.21
C LYS A 118 9.31 -5.85 -13.19
N VAL A 119 8.34 -5.09 -12.69
CA VAL A 119 6.92 -5.42 -12.69
C VAL A 119 6.24 -4.71 -13.86
N PHE A 120 5.52 -5.46 -14.69
CA PHE A 120 4.77 -4.89 -15.82
C PHE A 120 3.45 -4.28 -15.34
N LEU A 121 3.23 -2.99 -15.61
CA LEU A 121 1.98 -2.30 -15.30
C LEU A 121 1.07 -2.22 -16.55
N PRO A 122 0.00 -3.04 -16.65
CA PRO A 122 -0.80 -3.17 -17.87
C PRO A 122 -1.84 -2.04 -18.08
N PHE A 123 -1.60 -0.84 -17.55
CA PHE A 123 -2.59 0.25 -17.53
C PHE A 123 -2.18 1.46 -18.34
N ARG A 124 -3.14 1.99 -19.11
CA ARG A 124 -2.92 3.09 -20.07
C ARG A 124 -3.89 4.26 -19.93
N ARG A 125 -4.98 4.11 -19.18
CA ARG A 125 -6.01 5.15 -19.03
C ARG A 125 -6.00 5.67 -17.60
N THR A 126 -5.76 6.97 -17.46
CA THR A 126 -5.73 7.66 -16.17
C THR A 126 -6.54 8.95 -16.23
N LEU A 127 -7.09 9.37 -15.09
CA LEU A 127 -7.71 10.68 -14.91
C LEU A 127 -7.22 11.30 -13.61
N ASP A 128 -6.75 12.54 -13.70
CA ASP A 128 -6.42 13.33 -12.53
C ASP A 128 -7.60 14.25 -12.18
N LEU A 129 -8.27 13.96 -11.07
CA LEU A 129 -9.40 14.75 -10.58
C LEU A 129 -9.00 16.20 -10.31
N ARG A 130 -7.75 16.45 -9.88
CA ARG A 130 -7.30 17.82 -9.65
C ARG A 130 -7.34 18.63 -10.94
N PHE A 131 -6.95 18.03 -12.07
CA PHE A 131 -7.02 18.71 -13.35
C PHE A 131 -8.47 19.02 -13.77
N VAL A 132 -9.37 18.06 -13.59
CA VAL A 132 -10.80 18.21 -13.91
C VAL A 132 -11.44 19.32 -13.07
N LEU A 133 -11.12 19.39 -11.79
CA LEU A 133 -11.71 20.34 -10.85
C LEU A 133 -11.17 21.77 -11.03
N VAL A 134 -9.95 21.92 -11.57
CA VAL A 134 -9.29 23.22 -11.74
C VAL A 134 -9.61 23.88 -13.09
N TYR A 135 -9.95 23.10 -14.13
CA TYR A 135 -10.17 23.58 -15.49
C TYR A 135 -11.67 23.77 -15.82
N PRO A 136 -12.14 24.85 -16.49
CA PRO A 136 -11.62 26.21 -16.64
C PRO A 136 -12.25 27.24 -15.68
N ASN A 137 -13.12 26.84 -14.75
CA ASN A 137 -14.02 27.78 -14.06
C ASN A 137 -13.68 28.14 -12.61
N TYR A 138 -12.68 27.53 -11.99
CA TYR A 138 -12.47 27.73 -10.55
C TYR A 138 -11.17 28.43 -10.19
N GLY A 139 -10.11 28.39 -11.02
CA GLY A 139 -8.82 28.99 -10.66
C GLY A 139 -8.27 28.50 -9.31
N MET A 140 -8.86 27.42 -8.77
CA MET A 140 -8.70 27.01 -7.39
C MET A 140 -7.40 26.24 -7.29
N LYS A 141 -6.40 26.89 -6.71
CA LYS A 141 -5.32 26.14 -6.05
C LYS A 141 -5.91 25.58 -4.77
N GLY A 142 -5.79 24.28 -4.56
CA GLY A 142 -6.31 23.63 -3.36
C GLY A 142 -5.69 22.27 -3.14
N LYS A 143 -5.61 21.88 -1.87
CA LYS A 143 -5.34 20.51 -1.43
C LYS A 143 -6.62 19.70 -1.51
N LEU A 144 -6.50 18.37 -1.43
CA LEU A 144 -7.67 17.48 -1.42
C LEU A 144 -8.71 17.90 -0.36
N GLY A 145 -8.25 18.31 0.82
CA GLY A 145 -9.12 18.83 1.89
C GLY A 145 -9.94 20.07 1.51
N ASP A 146 -9.44 20.96 0.64
CA ASP A 146 -10.20 22.11 0.15
C ASP A 146 -11.37 21.67 -0.72
N PHE A 147 -11.14 20.68 -1.60
CA PHE A 147 -12.18 20.14 -2.47
C PHE A 147 -13.20 19.31 -1.69
N LYS A 148 -12.77 18.53 -0.69
CA LYS A 148 -13.66 17.80 0.22
C LYS A 148 -14.65 18.76 0.89
N ARG A 149 -14.15 19.87 1.45
CA ARG A 149 -15.00 20.93 2.02
C ARG A 149 -15.95 21.54 1.00
N LEU A 150 -15.47 21.83 -0.21
CA LEU A 150 -16.31 22.38 -1.28
C LEU A 150 -17.50 21.47 -1.63
N PHE A 151 -17.30 20.15 -1.60
CA PHE A 151 -18.34 19.16 -1.88
C PHE A 151 -19.13 18.73 -0.65
N GLY A 152 -18.89 19.31 0.53
CA GLY A 152 -19.56 18.93 1.78
C GLY A 152 -19.19 17.52 2.27
N VAL A 153 -18.05 16.99 1.84
CA VAL A 153 -17.51 15.72 2.37
C VAL A 153 -16.90 16.02 3.74
N VAL A 154 -17.47 15.40 4.77
CA VAL A 154 -16.97 15.45 6.15
C VAL A 154 -16.05 14.24 6.33
N ASP A 155 -14.78 14.51 6.61
CA ASP A 155 -13.84 13.49 7.08
C ASP A 155 -13.50 13.79 8.53
N ASP A 156 -13.54 12.76 9.37
CA ASP A 156 -13.17 12.86 10.78
C ASP A 156 -11.65 12.73 10.99
N ASP A 157 -10.91 12.27 9.97
CA ASP A 157 -9.47 11.99 10.05
C ASP A 157 -8.68 12.68 8.92
N GLU A 158 -8.07 13.83 9.21
CA GLU A 158 -6.96 14.34 8.37
C GLU A 158 -5.68 13.55 8.71
N SER A 159 -5.41 12.49 7.94
CA SER A 159 -4.11 11.83 8.00
C SER A 159 -3.03 12.72 7.38
N ASP A 160 -2.08 13.14 8.20
CA ASP A 160 -0.92 13.91 7.74
C ASP A 160 0.09 12.97 7.06
N GLY A 161 0.09 12.95 5.73
CA GLY A 161 1.01 12.14 4.91
C GLY A 161 2.49 12.36 5.22
N SER A 162 2.87 13.48 5.85
CA SER A 162 4.26 13.70 6.29
C SER A 162 4.71 12.75 7.42
N LYS A 163 3.76 12.08 8.09
CA LYS A 163 4.03 11.11 9.16
C LYS A 163 4.29 9.69 8.64
N ILE A 164 3.95 9.40 7.38
CA ILE A 164 4.07 8.07 6.78
C ILE A 164 5.47 7.47 6.92
N PRO A 165 6.58 8.19 6.68
CA PRO A 165 7.91 7.60 6.84
C PRO A 165 8.19 7.15 8.28
N LYS A 166 7.73 7.92 9.27
CA LYS A 166 7.90 7.58 10.70
C LYS A 166 7.04 6.40 11.12
N LEU A 167 5.78 6.35 10.64
CA LEU A 167 4.88 5.23 10.91
C LEU A 167 5.42 3.94 10.28
N TRP A 168 5.98 4.03 9.08
CA TRP A 168 6.64 2.91 8.42
C TRP A 168 7.84 2.40 9.20
N GLU A 169 8.72 3.30 9.66
CA GLU A 169 9.90 2.94 10.45
C GLU A 169 9.52 2.31 11.80
N ALA A 170 8.41 2.74 12.40
CA ALA A 170 7.88 2.17 13.64
C ALA A 170 7.16 0.82 13.45
N GLY A 171 6.77 0.48 12.21
CA GLY A 171 5.95 -0.68 11.91
C GLY A 171 4.46 -0.49 12.23
N ASP A 172 4.00 0.76 12.30
CA ASP A 172 2.64 1.17 12.70
C ASP A 172 1.72 1.44 11.49
N LEU A 173 2.07 0.95 10.30
CA LEU A 173 1.30 1.06 9.05
C LEU A 173 0.55 -0.23 8.71
#